data_AF-A0AAJ0S8E7-F1
#
_entry.id   AF-A0AAJ0S8E7-F1
#
_cell.length_a   1.000
_cell.length_b   1.000
_cell.length_c   1.000
_cell.angle_alpha   90.00
_cell.angle_beta   90.00
_cell.angle_gamma   90.00
#
_symmetry.space_group_name_H-M   'P 1'
#
loop_
_entity.id
_entity.type
_entity.pdbx_description
1 polymer ?
#
loop_
_entity_poly.entity_id
_entity_poly.type
_entity_poly.pdbx_seq_one_letter_code
_entity_poly.pdbx_strand_id
1 'polypeptide(L)'
;MKLVKIHFLLAFILPFTLIAQSKAIVTIQNNSALNRKESVIAIKWTTVLSSYSQIDTANFVVIDSITKKQLPFQLEHKGKAAIQNLLVQVDVKAKASLTLSIQKGKPETFAAKTYARFVPERLDDFAWENDKIAFRAYGKALEKTEGDAYGYDVWVKRTNKLVLNDRYKRNDYHIDHGDGLDYYHVGYTLGAGNMAPYVKDTIRYSGNYHQWKVLDNGPLRSTFQLSYDTWNAGGIKVTAVKTISLDAGSQLNRIENIYTFNDNKPMPVVAGIIRREKQGIIGLNEQQGIMSYWEPTFDKEGTTAVAIILSTPAEKMWVDKEQLLTQTSVRNNEPIVYYSGAAWDKEGQITNSKQWQDYLDHFNQEIQNPLIVIVK
;
A
#
# COMPACT_ATOMS: atom_id res chain seq x y z
N MET A 1 9.50 74.44 -57.21
CA MET A 1 8.62 73.32 -56.80
C MET A 1 9.51 72.19 -56.29
N LYS A 2 9.57 71.95 -54.97
CA LYS A 2 10.30 70.81 -54.37
C LYS A 2 9.27 69.76 -53.94
N LEU A 3 9.35 68.56 -54.53
CA LEU A 3 8.54 67.40 -54.13
C LEU A 3 9.15 66.75 -52.88
N VAL A 4 8.35 66.62 -51.82
CA VAL A 4 8.68 65.84 -50.62
C VAL A 4 8.16 64.42 -50.82
N LYS A 5 9.06 63.42 -50.81
CA LYS A 5 8.69 61.99 -50.81
C LYS A 5 8.52 61.49 -49.38
N ILE A 6 7.27 61.33 -48.95
CA ILE A 6 6.91 60.69 -47.68
C ILE A 6 6.99 59.17 -47.87
N HIS A 7 7.88 58.50 -47.14
CA HIS A 7 7.96 57.04 -47.08
C HIS A 7 7.06 56.55 -45.94
N PHE A 8 5.99 55.85 -46.27
CA PHE A 8 5.17 55.11 -45.31
C PHE A 8 5.90 53.84 -44.90
N LEU A 9 6.38 53.78 -43.65
CA LEU A 9 6.88 52.56 -43.04
C LEU A 9 5.67 51.75 -42.53
N LEU A 10 5.29 50.68 -43.23
CA LEU A 10 4.32 49.71 -42.70
C LEU A 10 5.02 48.87 -41.61
N ALA A 11 4.70 49.14 -40.35
CA ALA A 11 5.09 48.27 -39.24
C ALA A 11 4.23 47.00 -39.26
N PHE A 12 4.83 45.87 -39.67
CA PHE A 12 4.22 44.55 -39.54
C PHE A 12 4.18 44.17 -38.05
N ILE A 13 3.03 44.34 -37.41
CA ILE A 13 2.77 43.81 -36.07
C ILE A 13 2.54 42.30 -36.23
N LEU A 14 3.57 41.50 -35.97
CA LEU A 14 3.43 40.04 -35.89
C LEU A 14 2.51 39.72 -34.70
N PRO A 15 1.42 38.95 -34.88
CA PRO A 15 0.62 38.51 -33.76
C PRO A 15 1.45 37.50 -32.96
N PHE A 16 1.90 37.89 -31.77
CA PHE A 16 2.33 36.94 -30.75
C PHE A 16 1.10 36.09 -30.40
N THR A 17 0.93 34.95 -31.06
CA THR A 17 0.05 33.91 -30.57
C THR A 17 0.63 33.44 -29.24
N LEU A 18 0.04 33.90 -28.14
CA LEU A 18 0.28 33.33 -26.82
C LEU A 18 -0.15 31.87 -26.92
N ILE A 19 0.80 30.96 -27.16
CA ILE A 19 0.55 29.53 -27.07
C ILE A 19 0.25 29.30 -25.59
N ALA A 20 -1.04 29.19 -25.25
CA ALA A 20 -1.46 28.83 -23.91
C ALA A 20 -0.74 27.53 -23.54
N GLN A 21 0.12 27.58 -22.52
CA GLN A 21 0.83 26.41 -22.06
C GLN A 21 -0.22 25.40 -21.59
N SER A 22 -0.37 24.31 -22.34
CA SER A 22 -1.27 23.21 -22.00
C SER A 22 -0.82 22.64 -20.65
N LYS A 23 -1.69 22.72 -19.66
CA LYS A 23 -1.49 22.21 -18.29
C LYS A 23 -2.81 21.63 -17.79
N ALA A 24 -2.74 20.64 -16.92
CA ALA A 24 -3.92 20.18 -16.17
C ALA A 24 -3.86 20.73 -14.75
N ILE A 25 -5.01 21.17 -14.23
CA ILE A 25 -5.13 21.62 -12.84
C ILE A 25 -5.85 20.55 -12.06
N VAL A 26 -5.25 20.11 -10.95
CA VAL A 26 -5.84 19.10 -10.06
C VAL A 26 -6.17 19.76 -8.73
N THR A 27 -7.44 19.74 -8.33
CA THR A 27 -7.87 20.15 -7.00
C THR A 27 -8.17 18.91 -6.16
N ILE A 28 -7.55 18.85 -4.99
CA ILE A 28 -7.70 17.78 -4.01
C ILE A 28 -8.38 18.37 -2.79
N GLN A 29 -9.55 17.85 -2.42
CA GLN A 29 -10.34 18.36 -1.30
C GLN A 29 -10.34 17.36 -0.15
N ASN A 30 -10.02 17.86 1.04
CA ASN A 30 -10.16 17.14 2.29
C ASN A 30 -11.38 17.65 3.05
N ASN A 31 -12.48 16.93 2.94
CA ASN A 31 -13.72 17.27 3.65
C ASN A 31 -13.77 16.68 5.07
N SER A 32 -12.75 15.94 5.51
CA SER A 32 -12.71 15.35 6.85
C SER A 32 -12.22 16.36 7.91
N ALA A 33 -12.38 16.01 9.18
CA ALA A 33 -11.88 16.79 10.31
C ALA A 33 -10.40 16.51 10.64
N LEU A 34 -9.75 15.60 9.90
CA LEU A 34 -8.37 15.17 10.13
C LEU A 34 -7.46 15.69 9.03
N ASN A 35 -6.22 16.03 9.39
CA ASN A 35 -5.18 16.34 8.41
C ASN A 35 -4.75 15.06 7.70
N ARG A 36 -4.59 15.13 6.37
CA ARG A 36 -3.91 14.10 5.58
C ARG A 36 -2.45 14.46 5.46
N LYS A 37 -1.57 13.53 5.85
CA LYS A 37 -0.12 13.69 5.78
C LYS A 37 0.50 12.55 5.00
N GLU A 38 1.43 12.88 4.13
CA GLU A 38 2.16 11.93 3.27
C GLU A 38 1.24 10.97 2.51
N SER A 39 -0.02 11.35 2.25
CA SER A 39 -1.02 10.47 1.64
C SER A 39 -0.74 10.32 0.15
N VAL A 40 -0.63 9.08 -0.32
CA VAL A 40 -0.51 8.78 -1.74
C VAL A 40 -1.90 8.70 -2.37
N ILE A 41 -2.21 9.65 -3.26
CA ILE A 41 -3.46 9.67 -4.01
C ILE A 41 -3.25 9.15 -5.43
N ALA A 42 -4.29 8.53 -6.00
CA ALA A 42 -4.31 8.10 -7.39
C ALA A 42 -5.21 8.99 -8.24
N ILE A 43 -4.63 9.71 -9.20
CA ILE A 43 -5.35 10.53 -10.17
C ILE A 43 -5.51 9.71 -11.43
N LYS A 44 -6.75 9.44 -11.88
CA LYS A 44 -7.00 8.63 -13.07
C LYS A 44 -6.31 9.23 -14.29
N TRP A 45 -5.43 8.47 -14.93
CA TRP A 45 -4.63 8.97 -16.05
C TRP A 45 -5.49 9.49 -17.21
N THR A 46 -6.61 8.84 -17.47
CA THR A 46 -7.56 9.28 -18.51
C THR A 46 -8.10 10.68 -18.24
N THR A 47 -8.32 11.08 -16.98
CA THR A 47 -8.74 12.45 -16.65
C THR A 47 -7.62 13.47 -16.84
N VAL A 48 -6.36 13.09 -16.58
CA VAL A 48 -5.20 13.93 -16.87
C VAL A 48 -5.06 14.15 -18.38
N LEU A 49 -5.18 13.08 -19.19
CA LEU A 49 -5.11 13.18 -20.65
C LEU A 49 -6.23 14.03 -21.25
N SER A 50 -7.44 13.99 -20.69
CA SER A 50 -8.54 14.83 -21.16
C SER A 50 -8.25 16.33 -20.98
N SER A 51 -7.58 16.71 -19.88
CA SER A 51 -7.22 18.11 -19.60
C SER A 51 -5.86 18.53 -20.19
N TYR A 52 -4.94 17.58 -20.38
CA TYR A 52 -3.61 17.82 -20.95
C TYR A 52 -3.24 16.69 -21.94
N SER A 53 -3.86 16.72 -23.11
CA SER A 53 -3.73 15.66 -24.12
C SER A 53 -2.34 15.53 -24.75
N GLN A 54 -1.55 16.61 -24.75
CA GLN A 54 -0.19 16.67 -25.30
C GLN A 54 0.89 16.44 -24.23
N ILE A 55 0.54 15.82 -23.09
CA ILE A 55 1.49 15.56 -22.02
C ILE A 55 2.60 14.62 -22.49
N ASP A 56 3.84 15.05 -22.33
CA ASP A 56 5.03 14.21 -22.50
C ASP A 56 5.31 13.50 -21.17
N THR A 57 5.08 12.20 -21.12
CA THR A 57 5.25 11.38 -19.90
C THR A 57 6.69 11.34 -19.39
N ALA A 58 7.67 11.70 -20.21
CA ALA A 58 9.07 11.81 -19.81
C ALA A 58 9.44 13.22 -19.29
N ASN A 59 8.65 14.24 -19.64
CA ASN A 59 8.99 15.66 -19.40
C ASN A 59 7.80 16.46 -18.86
N PHE A 60 7.20 15.98 -17.77
CA PHE A 60 6.25 16.76 -16.98
C PHE A 60 6.63 16.80 -15.49
N VAL A 61 6.09 17.81 -14.81
CA VAL A 61 6.21 18.01 -13.37
C VAL A 61 4.84 18.19 -12.74
N VAL A 62 4.72 17.81 -11.47
CA VAL A 62 3.56 18.08 -10.62
C VAL A 62 3.96 19.13 -9.60
N ILE A 63 3.37 20.32 -9.69
CA ILE A 63 3.74 21.47 -8.86
C ILE A 63 2.60 21.85 -7.93
N ASP A 64 2.89 22.06 -6.65
CA ASP A 64 1.97 22.73 -5.73
C ASP A 64 1.78 24.19 -6.18
N SER A 65 0.54 24.58 -6.47
CA SER A 65 0.25 25.89 -7.04
C SER A 65 0.51 27.06 -6.09
N ILE A 66 0.57 26.81 -4.78
CA ILE A 66 0.84 27.81 -3.74
C ILE A 66 2.32 27.85 -3.45
N THR A 67 2.91 26.71 -3.04
CA THR A 67 4.31 26.68 -2.58
C THR A 67 5.32 26.68 -3.73
N LYS A 68 4.85 26.42 -4.96
CA LYS A 68 5.66 26.28 -6.18
C LYS A 68 6.68 25.14 -6.13
N LYS A 69 6.61 24.27 -5.14
CA LYS A 69 7.48 23.10 -5.02
C LYS A 69 6.98 21.98 -5.93
N GLN A 70 7.93 21.23 -6.50
CA GLN A 70 7.63 19.97 -7.17
C GLN A 70 7.29 18.91 -6.13
N LEU A 71 6.26 18.10 -6.41
CA LEU A 71 5.87 16.96 -5.62
C LEU A 71 6.42 15.67 -6.24
N PRO A 72 6.84 14.69 -5.42
CA PRO A 72 7.06 13.33 -5.87
C PRO A 72 5.84 12.75 -6.56
N PHE A 73 6.06 12.09 -7.70
CA PHE A 73 5.00 11.40 -8.42
C PHE A 73 5.50 10.07 -8.99
N GLN A 74 4.54 9.21 -9.34
CA GLN A 74 4.78 7.93 -9.99
C GLN A 74 3.68 7.68 -11.03
N LEU A 75 4.05 7.20 -12.21
CA LEU A 75 3.09 6.68 -13.18
C LEU A 75 2.81 5.21 -12.81
N GLU A 76 1.56 4.91 -12.46
CA GLU A 76 1.12 3.56 -12.07
C GLU A 76 0.46 2.86 -13.26
N HIS A 77 0.90 1.64 -13.52
CA HIS A 77 0.53 0.81 -14.66
C HIS A 77 -0.38 -0.36 -14.27
N LYS A 78 -0.39 -0.78 -13.00
CA LYS A 78 -1.14 -1.95 -12.52
C LYS A 78 -0.83 -3.20 -13.35
N GLY A 79 0.43 -3.37 -13.75
CA GLY A 79 0.90 -4.47 -14.59
C GLY A 79 0.37 -4.49 -16.03
N LYS A 80 -0.14 -3.35 -16.53
CA LYS A 80 -0.55 -3.14 -17.93
C LYS A 80 0.47 -2.29 -18.69
N ALA A 81 0.46 -2.35 -20.02
CA ALA A 81 1.32 -1.49 -20.83
C ALA A 81 0.96 0.00 -20.69
N ALA A 82 -0.33 0.33 -20.67
CA ALA A 82 -0.80 1.70 -20.54
C ALA A 82 -0.80 2.20 -19.09
N ILE A 83 -0.45 3.48 -18.89
CA ILE A 83 -0.57 4.17 -17.60
C ILE A 83 -2.05 4.18 -17.17
N GLN A 84 -2.30 3.81 -15.93
CA GLN A 84 -3.63 3.79 -15.33
C GLN A 84 -3.86 5.01 -14.44
N ASN A 85 -2.86 5.38 -13.62
CA ASN A 85 -2.96 6.49 -12.69
C ASN A 85 -1.66 7.30 -12.63
N LEU A 86 -1.79 8.58 -12.31
CA LEU A 86 -0.71 9.41 -11.78
C LEU A 86 -0.83 9.40 -10.25
N LEU A 87 0.15 8.80 -9.58
CA LEU A 87 0.24 8.82 -8.12
C LEU A 87 0.99 10.07 -7.68
N VAL A 88 0.49 10.73 -6.62
CA VAL A 88 1.12 11.91 -6.01
C VAL A 88 1.03 11.79 -4.49
N GLN A 89 2.13 12.09 -3.79
CA GLN A 89 2.14 12.15 -2.32
C GLN A 89 1.84 13.59 -1.87
N VAL A 90 0.83 13.76 -1.04
CA VAL A 90 0.31 15.09 -0.67
C VAL A 90 0.03 15.24 0.82
N ASP A 91 0.15 16.48 1.29
CA ASP A 91 -0.35 16.94 2.59
C ASP A 91 -1.59 17.82 2.37
N VAL A 92 -2.71 17.46 2.99
CA VAL A 92 -3.96 18.25 2.89
C VAL A 92 -4.56 18.43 4.27
N LYS A 93 -4.56 19.67 4.76
CA LYS A 93 -5.14 20.02 6.07
C LYS A 93 -6.63 19.65 6.12
N ALA A 94 -7.13 19.41 7.34
CA ALA A 94 -8.56 19.21 7.59
C ALA A 94 -9.38 20.35 6.99
N LYS A 95 -10.53 20.01 6.38
CA LYS A 95 -11.46 20.97 5.76
C LYS A 95 -10.82 21.94 4.75
N ALA A 96 -9.73 21.53 4.10
CA ALA A 96 -8.98 22.37 3.16
C ALA A 96 -8.90 21.74 1.76
N SER A 97 -8.36 22.49 0.81
CA SER A 97 -8.06 22.02 -0.54
C SER A 97 -6.62 22.32 -0.93
N LEU A 98 -6.03 21.43 -1.72
CA LEU A 98 -4.72 21.56 -2.34
C LEU A 98 -4.92 21.65 -3.86
N THR A 99 -4.24 22.59 -4.52
CA THR A 99 -4.29 22.74 -5.97
C THR A 99 -2.93 22.46 -6.58
N LEU A 100 -2.87 21.51 -7.51
CA LEU A 100 -1.68 21.11 -8.23
C LEU A 100 -1.76 21.55 -9.70
N SER A 101 -0.60 21.84 -10.28
CA SER A 101 -0.42 22.10 -11.71
C SER A 101 0.43 20.99 -12.31
N ILE A 102 -0.13 20.26 -13.28
CA ILE A 102 0.59 19.30 -14.11
C ILE A 102 0.99 20.04 -15.38
N GLN A 103 2.29 20.22 -15.59
CA GLN A 103 2.80 21.05 -16.68
C GLN A 103 4.13 20.51 -17.22
N LYS A 104 4.50 20.94 -18.44
CA LYS A 104 5.80 20.62 -19.04
C LYS A 104 6.95 21.03 -18.12
N GLY A 105 7.91 20.12 -17.93
CA GLY A 105 9.11 20.37 -17.16
C GLY A 105 9.94 19.10 -16.98
N LYS A 106 11.24 19.24 -16.73
CA LYS A 106 12.10 18.10 -16.40
C LYS A 106 11.88 17.72 -14.93
N PRO A 107 11.43 16.51 -14.60
CA PRO A 107 11.20 16.15 -13.21
C PRO A 107 12.50 15.95 -12.43
N GLU A 108 12.47 16.32 -11.15
CA GLU A 108 13.45 15.85 -10.18
C GLU A 108 13.47 14.33 -10.07
N THR A 109 14.61 13.77 -9.65
CA THR A 109 14.71 12.34 -9.33
C THR A 109 14.18 12.11 -7.93
N PHE A 110 13.14 11.30 -7.81
CA PHE A 110 12.58 10.91 -6.51
C PHE A 110 13.21 9.61 -6.04
N ALA A 111 13.76 9.62 -4.82
CA ALA A 111 14.26 8.40 -4.19
C ALA A 111 13.12 7.38 -4.04
N ALA A 112 13.40 6.11 -4.32
CA ALA A 112 12.44 5.05 -4.11
C ALA A 112 12.13 4.92 -2.60
N LYS A 113 10.86 5.06 -2.22
CA LYS A 113 10.39 4.79 -0.84
C LYS A 113 9.64 3.47 -0.72
N THR A 114 9.43 2.74 -1.81
CA THR A 114 8.77 1.44 -1.79
C THR A 114 9.52 0.46 -2.68
N TYR A 115 9.47 -0.82 -2.35
CA TYR A 115 10.06 -1.87 -3.18
C TYR A 115 9.41 -3.22 -2.92
N ALA A 116 9.19 -4.00 -3.98
CA ALA A 116 8.74 -5.38 -3.90
C ALA A 116 9.55 -6.26 -4.85
N ARG A 117 9.91 -7.48 -4.43
CA ARG A 117 10.60 -8.44 -5.29
C ARG A 117 10.36 -9.89 -4.90
N PHE A 118 10.60 -10.74 -5.90
CA PHE A 118 10.83 -12.16 -5.71
C PHE A 118 12.23 -12.41 -5.14
N VAL A 119 12.36 -13.41 -4.27
CA VAL A 119 13.57 -13.76 -3.52
C VAL A 119 13.89 -15.25 -3.70
N PRO A 120 14.39 -15.65 -4.89
CA PRO A 120 14.72 -17.04 -5.18
C PRO A 120 15.82 -17.59 -4.26
N GLU A 121 16.73 -16.73 -3.80
CA GLU A 121 17.82 -17.12 -2.90
C GLU A 121 17.34 -17.61 -1.52
N ARG A 122 16.06 -17.40 -1.18
CA ARG A 122 15.45 -17.86 0.07
C ARG A 122 14.27 -18.80 -0.15
N LEU A 123 14.41 -19.74 -1.10
CA LEU A 123 13.40 -20.74 -1.44
C LEU A 123 12.08 -20.08 -1.85
N ASP A 124 12.19 -19.16 -2.81
CA ASP A 124 11.06 -18.48 -3.44
C ASP A 124 10.25 -17.59 -2.49
N ASP A 125 10.87 -16.96 -1.49
CA ASP A 125 10.19 -15.92 -0.72
C ASP A 125 9.74 -14.75 -1.65
N PHE A 126 8.70 -14.03 -1.24
CA PHE A 126 8.34 -12.74 -1.83
C PHE A 126 8.42 -11.67 -0.75
N ALA A 127 9.18 -10.61 -0.99
CA ALA A 127 9.42 -9.58 0.01
C ALA A 127 9.04 -8.19 -0.51
N TRP A 128 8.50 -7.36 0.36
CA TRP A 128 8.17 -5.98 0.03
C TRP A 128 8.33 -5.07 1.24
N GLU A 129 8.61 -3.80 0.98
CA GLU A 129 8.85 -2.80 2.02
C GLU A 129 8.49 -1.39 1.56
N ASN A 130 8.37 -0.49 2.52
CA ASN A 130 8.46 0.94 2.30
C ASN A 130 9.41 1.61 3.30
N ASP A 131 9.40 2.92 3.38
CA ASP A 131 10.18 3.74 4.31
C ASP A 131 9.78 3.61 5.79
N LYS A 132 8.84 2.72 6.14
CA LYS A 132 8.38 2.48 7.52
C LYS A 132 8.55 1.04 7.97
N ILE A 133 8.24 0.07 7.11
CA ILE A 133 8.11 -1.33 7.48
C ILE A 133 8.42 -2.26 6.29
N ALA A 134 8.77 -3.51 6.57
CA ALA A 134 8.97 -4.56 5.56
C ALA A 134 8.17 -5.82 5.92
N PHE A 135 7.92 -6.64 4.91
CA PHE A 135 7.13 -7.87 5.03
C PHE A 135 7.65 -8.95 4.09
N ARG A 136 7.21 -10.17 4.37
CA ARG A 136 7.45 -11.34 3.52
C ARG A 136 6.21 -12.23 3.42
N ALA A 137 6.08 -12.90 2.28
CA ALA A 137 5.23 -14.06 2.06
C ALA A 137 6.11 -15.24 1.61
N TYR A 138 5.76 -16.45 2.06
CA TYR A 138 6.55 -17.65 1.84
C TYR A 138 6.20 -18.32 0.50
N GLY A 139 7.22 -18.77 -0.22
CA GLY A 139 7.09 -19.44 -1.50
C GLY A 139 6.79 -20.93 -1.41
N LYS A 140 6.29 -21.49 -2.51
CA LYS A 140 5.97 -22.92 -2.64
C LYS A 140 7.16 -23.82 -2.33
N ALA A 141 8.38 -23.41 -2.70
CA ALA A 141 9.60 -24.17 -2.45
C ALA A 141 9.94 -24.34 -0.95
N LEU A 142 9.33 -23.54 -0.07
CA LEU A 142 9.52 -23.64 1.37
C LEU A 142 8.62 -24.68 2.04
N GLU A 143 7.59 -25.18 1.33
CA GLU A 143 6.67 -26.16 1.90
C GLU A 143 7.40 -27.44 2.34
N LYS A 144 7.04 -27.96 3.53
CA LYS A 144 7.63 -29.17 4.14
C LYS A 144 9.11 -29.03 4.53
N THR A 145 9.65 -27.82 4.55
CA THR A 145 10.94 -27.52 5.17
C THR A 145 10.73 -27.05 6.61
N GLU A 146 11.81 -26.90 7.39
CA GLU A 146 11.72 -26.36 8.75
C GLU A 146 11.26 -24.89 8.79
N GLY A 147 11.40 -24.17 7.68
CA GLY A 147 11.01 -22.75 7.57
C GLY A 147 9.59 -22.52 7.07
N ASP A 148 8.79 -23.57 6.89
CA ASP A 148 7.44 -23.47 6.30
C ASP A 148 6.47 -22.67 7.20
N ALA A 149 5.68 -21.80 6.58
CA ALA A 149 4.73 -20.93 7.26
C ALA A 149 3.69 -20.37 6.27
N TYR A 150 2.44 -20.21 6.72
CA TYR A 150 1.32 -19.85 5.82
C TYR A 150 0.93 -18.37 5.83
N GLY A 151 1.43 -17.61 6.79
CA GLY A 151 1.03 -16.22 7.02
C GLY A 151 1.92 -15.20 6.33
N TYR A 152 1.64 -13.92 6.59
CA TYR A 152 2.58 -12.85 6.29
C TYR A 152 3.52 -12.61 7.47
N ASP A 153 4.75 -12.30 7.15
CA ASP A 153 5.80 -12.01 8.10
C ASP A 153 6.10 -10.50 8.16
N VAL A 154 6.61 -10.02 9.28
CA VAL A 154 6.91 -8.59 9.54
C VAL A 154 8.38 -8.41 9.84
N TRP A 155 9.03 -7.58 9.03
CA TRP A 155 10.41 -7.18 9.20
C TRP A 155 10.42 -5.74 9.70
N VAL A 156 10.69 -5.58 10.98
CA VAL A 156 10.69 -4.26 11.61
C VAL A 156 11.89 -3.43 11.14
N LYS A 157 11.68 -2.12 11.04
CA LYS A 157 12.68 -1.17 10.55
C LYS A 157 12.77 0.01 11.50
N ARG A 158 13.97 0.57 11.63
CA ARG A 158 14.20 1.90 12.26
C ARG A 158 14.95 2.86 11.34
N THR A 159 14.83 2.61 10.04
CA THR A 159 15.38 3.44 8.97
C THR A 159 14.35 3.63 7.88
N ASN A 160 14.39 4.79 7.23
CA ASN A 160 13.58 5.09 6.07
C ASN A 160 14.19 4.60 4.74
N LYS A 161 15.39 4.02 4.77
CA LYS A 161 16.02 3.41 3.59
C LYS A 161 15.34 2.10 3.25
N LEU A 162 15.38 1.72 1.97
CA LEU A 162 15.00 0.39 1.51
C LEU A 162 16.14 -0.58 1.84
N VAL A 163 15.87 -1.61 2.64
CA VAL A 163 16.89 -2.49 3.25
C VAL A 163 16.73 -3.96 2.88
N LEU A 164 15.68 -4.35 2.15
CA LEU A 164 15.44 -5.76 1.82
C LEU A 164 16.62 -6.40 1.10
N ASN A 165 17.16 -5.72 0.08
CA ASN A 165 18.29 -6.26 -0.68
C ASN A 165 19.54 -6.42 0.18
N ASP A 166 19.84 -5.42 1.03
CA ASP A 166 20.99 -5.48 1.93
C ASP A 166 20.82 -6.55 3.01
N ARG A 167 19.61 -6.73 3.55
CA ARG A 167 19.28 -7.77 4.52
C ARG A 167 19.42 -9.18 3.93
N TYR A 168 18.81 -9.45 2.78
CA TYR A 168 18.95 -10.75 2.11
C TYR A 168 20.39 -11.03 1.70
N LYS A 169 21.13 -10.03 1.21
CA LYS A 169 22.54 -10.18 0.86
C LYS A 169 23.43 -10.48 2.07
N ARG A 170 23.16 -9.85 3.22
CA ARG A 170 23.89 -10.12 4.48
C ARG A 170 23.59 -11.51 5.02
N ASN A 171 22.37 -12.03 4.77
CA ASN A 171 21.89 -13.31 5.28
C ASN A 171 21.99 -13.44 6.81
N ASP A 172 21.85 -12.31 7.50
CA ASP A 172 21.87 -12.20 8.97
C ASP A 172 20.82 -11.16 9.42
N TYR A 173 19.62 -11.28 8.84
CA TYR A 173 18.54 -10.31 9.04
C TYR A 173 17.78 -10.51 10.37
N HIS A 174 18.13 -11.52 11.16
CA HIS A 174 17.63 -11.73 12.52
C HIS A 174 18.40 -10.94 13.59
N ILE A 175 19.47 -10.23 13.18
CA ILE A 175 20.25 -9.36 14.06
C ILE A 175 20.03 -7.90 13.68
N ASP A 176 19.76 -7.06 14.68
CA ASP A 176 19.62 -5.63 14.49
C ASP A 176 20.98 -4.94 14.33
N HIS A 177 21.33 -4.56 13.11
CA HIS A 177 22.55 -3.80 12.78
C HIS A 177 22.32 -2.27 12.79
N GLY A 178 21.24 -1.81 13.41
CA GLY A 178 20.84 -0.40 13.44
C GLY A 178 19.84 -0.02 12.36
N ASP A 179 19.49 -0.95 11.45
CA ASP A 179 18.44 -0.78 10.46
C ASP A 179 17.14 -1.53 10.79
N GLY A 180 17.09 -2.25 11.93
CA GLY A 180 16.01 -3.15 12.34
C GLY A 180 16.33 -4.61 12.03
N LEU A 181 15.34 -5.50 12.18
CA LEU A 181 15.52 -6.96 12.07
C LEU A 181 14.21 -7.68 11.68
N ASP A 182 14.33 -8.96 11.38
CA ASP A 182 13.25 -9.94 11.38
C ASP A 182 13.33 -10.75 12.69
N TYR A 183 12.37 -10.59 13.57
CA TYR A 183 12.22 -11.46 14.75
C TYR A 183 10.81 -12.05 14.85
N TYR A 184 9.99 -11.77 13.83
CA TYR A 184 8.58 -12.05 13.87
C TYR A 184 8.35 -13.52 13.52
N HIS A 185 7.75 -14.27 14.44
CA HIS A 185 7.46 -15.67 14.20
C HIS A 185 6.06 -15.82 13.58
N VAL A 186 5.93 -16.61 12.51
CA VAL A 186 4.65 -16.84 11.80
C VAL A 186 4.14 -18.27 11.97
N GLY A 187 4.93 -19.29 11.63
CA GLY A 187 4.50 -20.70 11.63
C GLY A 187 3.23 -20.96 10.81
N TYR A 188 2.48 -22.01 11.17
CA TYR A 188 1.24 -22.41 10.49
C TYR A 188 0.00 -21.60 10.92
N THR A 189 0.16 -20.27 10.91
CA THR A 189 -0.88 -19.30 11.25
C THR A 189 -1.15 -18.36 10.07
N LEU A 190 -2.08 -17.43 10.24
CA LEU A 190 -2.31 -16.33 9.30
C LEU A 190 -1.27 -15.19 9.45
N GLY A 191 -0.33 -15.29 10.39
CA GLY A 191 0.78 -14.35 10.54
C GLY A 191 0.31 -12.93 10.82
N ALA A 192 0.80 -11.95 10.06
CA ALA A 192 0.41 -10.56 10.16
C ALA A 192 -0.65 -10.20 9.11
N GLY A 193 -1.80 -10.87 9.15
CA GLY A 193 -2.98 -10.50 8.35
C GLY A 193 -3.15 -11.24 7.04
N ASN A 194 -2.67 -12.48 6.93
CA ASN A 194 -3.15 -13.36 5.87
C ASN A 194 -4.65 -13.68 6.11
N MET A 195 -5.34 -14.09 5.05
CA MET A 195 -6.75 -14.48 5.07
C MET A 195 -6.93 -15.85 4.44
N ALA A 196 -7.82 -16.66 5.00
CA ALA A 196 -8.17 -17.99 4.51
C ALA A 196 -9.65 -18.33 4.76
N PRO A 197 -10.25 -19.27 4.00
CA PRO A 197 -11.60 -19.78 4.27
C PRO A 197 -11.76 -20.36 5.67
N TYR A 198 -12.91 -20.12 6.28
CA TYR A 198 -13.30 -20.66 7.58
C TYR A 198 -14.51 -21.56 7.41
N VAL A 199 -14.27 -22.87 7.32
CA VAL A 199 -15.30 -23.85 6.91
C VAL A 199 -15.35 -24.99 7.91
N LYS A 200 -16.55 -25.24 8.47
CA LYS A 200 -16.79 -26.24 9.53
C LYS A 200 -15.90 -25.98 10.75
N ASP A 201 -15.94 -24.75 11.26
CA ASP A 201 -15.19 -24.30 12.44
C ASP A 201 -13.67 -24.55 12.35
N THR A 202 -13.11 -24.40 11.16
CA THR A 202 -11.69 -24.66 10.91
C THR A 202 -11.16 -23.72 9.83
N ILE A 203 -10.00 -23.11 10.10
CA ILE A 203 -9.25 -22.34 9.10
C ILE A 203 -8.69 -23.30 8.06
N ARG A 204 -8.95 -23.03 6.78
CA ARG A 204 -8.52 -23.84 5.65
C ARG A 204 -7.38 -23.17 4.91
N TYR A 205 -6.17 -23.34 5.42
CA TYR A 205 -4.96 -22.75 4.87
C TYR A 205 -4.71 -23.17 3.41
N SER A 206 -4.21 -22.23 2.60
CA SER A 206 -3.85 -22.43 1.20
C SER A 206 -2.47 -23.08 1.02
N GLY A 207 -1.66 -23.16 2.08
CA GLY A 207 -0.20 -23.30 1.93
C GLY A 207 0.41 -22.00 1.40
N ASN A 208 1.52 -22.14 0.68
CA ASN A 208 2.35 -21.02 0.24
C ASN A 208 1.95 -20.56 -1.17
N TYR A 209 2.33 -19.31 -1.51
CA TYR A 209 2.03 -18.82 -2.86
C TYR A 209 2.91 -19.57 -3.88
N HIS A 210 2.40 -19.74 -5.09
CA HIS A 210 3.12 -20.44 -6.15
C HIS A 210 3.53 -19.52 -7.29
N GLN A 211 2.65 -18.60 -7.70
CA GLN A 211 2.94 -17.68 -8.79
C GLN A 211 2.93 -16.24 -8.30
N TRP A 212 3.77 -15.41 -8.90
CA TRP A 212 3.87 -14.00 -8.55
C TRP A 212 3.95 -13.12 -9.80
N LYS A 213 3.56 -11.86 -9.64
CA LYS A 213 3.76 -10.82 -10.64
C LYS A 213 3.93 -9.47 -9.97
N VAL A 214 5.07 -8.81 -10.16
CA VAL A 214 5.21 -7.38 -9.81
C VAL A 214 4.41 -6.58 -10.82
N LEU A 215 3.48 -5.76 -10.34
CA LEU A 215 2.64 -4.88 -11.15
C LEU A 215 3.26 -3.48 -11.28
N ASP A 216 3.80 -2.97 -10.17
CA ASP A 216 4.40 -1.65 -10.07
C ASP A 216 5.48 -1.67 -8.98
N ASN A 217 6.58 -0.97 -9.23
CA ASN A 217 7.59 -0.59 -8.23
C ASN A 217 7.97 0.86 -8.50
N GLY A 218 8.03 1.70 -7.47
CA GLY A 218 8.36 3.11 -7.68
C GLY A 218 8.48 3.91 -6.39
N PRO A 219 8.65 5.24 -6.53
CA PRO A 219 8.91 6.11 -5.39
C PRO A 219 7.75 6.24 -4.41
N LEU A 220 6.52 5.92 -4.81
CA LEU A 220 5.33 6.13 -3.97
C LEU A 220 4.55 4.86 -3.66
N ARG A 221 4.55 3.87 -4.55
CA ARG A 221 3.81 2.62 -4.37
C ARG A 221 4.50 1.46 -5.05
N SER A 222 4.54 0.34 -4.35
CA SER A 222 4.83 -0.97 -4.94
C SER A 222 3.56 -1.80 -4.90
N THR A 223 3.26 -2.54 -5.97
CA THR A 223 2.09 -3.40 -6.09
C THR A 223 2.49 -4.70 -6.77
N PHE A 224 2.00 -5.82 -6.26
CA PHE A 224 2.27 -7.14 -6.80
C PHE A 224 1.08 -8.06 -6.58
N GLN A 225 1.10 -9.20 -7.27
CA GLN A 225 0.12 -10.27 -7.15
C GLN A 225 0.80 -11.56 -6.73
N LEU A 226 0.15 -12.30 -5.83
CA LEU A 226 0.49 -13.67 -5.46
C LEU A 226 -0.70 -14.57 -5.79
N SER A 227 -0.47 -15.71 -6.42
CA SER A 227 -1.49 -16.72 -6.75
C SER A 227 -1.17 -18.04 -6.09
N TYR A 228 -2.22 -18.68 -5.58
CA TYR A 228 -2.15 -19.91 -4.80
C TYR A 228 -2.74 -21.07 -5.60
N ASP A 229 -2.13 -22.25 -5.45
CA ASP A 229 -2.63 -23.49 -6.04
C ASP A 229 -4.05 -23.79 -5.56
N THR A 230 -4.74 -24.70 -6.25
CA THR A 230 -6.05 -25.17 -5.78
C THR A 230 -5.89 -25.98 -4.51
N TRP A 231 -6.67 -25.68 -3.47
CA TRP A 231 -6.74 -26.49 -2.25
C TRP A 231 -8.17 -26.84 -1.88
N ASN A 232 -8.31 -27.79 -0.96
CA ASN A 232 -9.61 -28.24 -0.44
C ASN A 232 -9.95 -27.49 0.86
N ALA A 233 -10.87 -26.54 0.79
CA ALA A 233 -11.43 -25.83 1.92
C ALA A 233 -12.67 -26.55 2.47
N GLY A 234 -12.46 -27.68 3.17
CA GLY A 234 -13.53 -28.38 3.88
C GLY A 234 -14.59 -29.05 2.98
N GLY A 235 -14.21 -29.39 1.75
CA GLY A 235 -15.07 -29.96 0.70
C GLY A 235 -15.22 -29.05 -0.52
N ILE A 236 -14.80 -27.78 -0.41
CA ILE A 236 -14.88 -26.78 -1.47
C ILE A 236 -13.49 -26.65 -2.12
N LYS A 237 -13.39 -26.86 -3.43
CA LYS A 237 -12.14 -26.55 -4.15
C LYS A 237 -12.04 -25.04 -4.35
N VAL A 238 -10.95 -24.45 -3.88
CA VAL A 238 -10.73 -23.00 -3.89
C VAL A 238 -9.36 -22.69 -4.49
N THR A 239 -9.27 -21.62 -5.27
CA THR A 239 -8.02 -20.92 -5.58
C THR A 239 -8.10 -19.49 -5.06
N ALA A 240 -6.95 -18.82 -4.91
CA ALA A 240 -6.90 -17.42 -4.51
C ALA A 240 -5.84 -16.64 -5.28
N VAL A 241 -6.18 -15.40 -5.61
CA VAL A 241 -5.24 -14.38 -6.07
C VAL A 241 -5.29 -13.22 -5.08
N LYS A 242 -4.12 -12.77 -4.64
CA LYS A 242 -3.96 -11.67 -3.70
C LYS A 242 -3.16 -10.56 -4.35
N THR A 243 -3.77 -9.39 -4.52
CA THR A 243 -3.09 -8.18 -4.99
C THR A 243 -2.75 -7.31 -3.78
N ILE A 244 -1.47 -7.10 -3.54
CA ILE A 244 -0.97 -6.36 -2.37
C ILE A 244 -0.29 -5.09 -2.86
N SER A 245 -0.64 -3.96 -2.25
CA SER A 245 0.03 -2.68 -2.49
C SER A 245 0.45 -2.03 -1.18
N LEU A 246 1.67 -1.48 -1.16
CA LEU A 246 2.20 -0.71 -0.05
C LEU A 246 2.64 0.67 -0.52
N ASP A 247 2.14 1.69 0.16
CA ASP A 247 2.38 3.10 -0.13
C ASP A 247 3.51 3.64 0.73
N ALA A 248 4.29 4.56 0.17
CA ALA A 248 5.25 5.35 0.93
C ALA A 248 4.56 6.04 2.12
N GLY A 249 5.18 5.98 3.29
CA GLY A 249 4.68 6.59 4.52
C GLY A 249 3.64 5.76 5.30
N SER A 250 3.08 4.69 4.72
CA SER A 250 2.03 3.87 5.37
C SER A 250 2.61 2.77 6.26
N GLN A 251 1.96 2.44 7.39
CA GLN A 251 2.24 1.20 8.13
C GLN A 251 1.43 0.01 7.61
N LEU A 252 0.37 0.27 6.84
CA LEU A 252 -0.58 -0.73 6.38
C LEU A 252 -0.50 -0.94 4.86
N ASN A 253 -0.52 -2.21 4.48
CA ASN A 253 -0.77 -2.66 3.12
C ASN A 253 -2.26 -2.55 2.82
N ARG A 254 -2.62 -2.26 1.56
CA ARG A 254 -3.94 -2.61 1.02
C ARG A 254 -3.83 -4.00 0.38
N ILE A 255 -4.70 -4.91 0.79
CA ILE A 255 -4.73 -6.29 0.31
C ILE A 255 -6.11 -6.54 -0.32
N GLU A 256 -6.10 -6.97 -1.57
CA GLU A 256 -7.29 -7.36 -2.31
C GLU A 256 -7.22 -8.85 -2.63
N ASN A 257 -8.14 -9.63 -2.06
CA ASN A 257 -8.22 -11.07 -2.27
C ASN A 257 -9.40 -11.40 -3.19
N ILE A 258 -9.16 -12.25 -4.16
CA ILE A 258 -10.19 -12.86 -4.99
C ILE A 258 -10.11 -14.36 -4.79
N TYR A 259 -11.21 -14.97 -4.33
CA TYR A 259 -11.36 -16.42 -4.22
C TYR A 259 -12.22 -16.94 -5.35
N THR A 260 -11.76 -17.99 -6.03
CA THR A 260 -12.54 -18.69 -7.06
C THR A 260 -12.93 -20.06 -6.53
N PHE A 261 -14.23 -20.36 -6.58
CA PHE A 261 -14.79 -21.63 -6.13
C PHE A 261 -16.11 -21.94 -6.85
N ASN A 262 -16.57 -23.20 -6.82
CA ASN A 262 -17.79 -23.62 -7.51
C ASN A 262 -19.00 -23.67 -6.56
N ASP A 263 -19.37 -22.52 -6.00
CA ASP A 263 -20.57 -22.34 -5.18
C ASP A 263 -21.09 -20.90 -5.37
N ASN A 264 -22.40 -20.71 -5.23
CA ASN A 264 -23.06 -19.40 -5.28
C ASN A 264 -23.33 -18.82 -3.88
N LYS A 265 -23.14 -19.62 -2.82
CA LYS A 265 -23.26 -19.15 -1.44
C LYS A 265 -22.02 -18.34 -1.04
N PRO A 266 -22.18 -17.27 -0.23
CA PRO A 266 -21.04 -16.63 0.40
C PRO A 266 -20.23 -17.63 1.23
N MET A 267 -18.92 -17.56 1.12
CA MET A 267 -17.99 -18.40 1.88
C MET A 267 -17.41 -17.57 3.04
N PRO A 268 -17.52 -18.03 4.29
CA PRO A 268 -16.86 -17.38 5.40
C PRO A 268 -15.34 -17.45 5.24
N VAL A 269 -14.68 -16.33 5.54
CA VAL A 269 -13.23 -16.21 5.58
C VAL A 269 -12.82 -15.53 6.88
N VAL A 270 -11.61 -15.84 7.36
CA VAL A 270 -11.00 -15.15 8.48
C VAL A 270 -9.67 -14.56 8.06
N ALA A 271 -9.38 -13.35 8.53
CA ALA A 271 -8.04 -12.79 8.54
C ALA A 271 -7.50 -12.81 9.98
N GLY A 272 -6.21 -13.07 10.15
CA GLY A 272 -5.66 -13.35 11.48
C GLY A 272 -4.32 -12.70 11.80
N ILE A 273 -4.10 -12.48 13.09
CA ILE A 273 -2.85 -12.01 13.69
C ILE A 273 -2.36 -13.10 14.64
N ILE A 274 -1.13 -13.60 14.46
CA ILE A 274 -0.54 -14.56 15.40
C ILE A 274 -0.39 -13.94 16.80
N ARG A 275 -0.71 -14.74 17.82
CA ARG A 275 -0.58 -14.40 19.22
C ARG A 275 0.78 -14.81 19.77
N ARG A 276 1.33 -14.07 20.73
CA ARG A 276 2.52 -14.45 21.51
C ARG A 276 2.14 -15.17 22.80
N GLU A 277 3.07 -15.98 23.32
CA GLU A 277 2.88 -16.69 24.59
C GLU A 277 2.64 -15.72 25.76
N LYS A 278 3.46 -14.66 25.84
CA LYS A 278 3.27 -13.57 26.80
C LYS A 278 2.11 -12.68 26.37
N GLN A 279 1.42 -12.14 27.37
CA GLN A 279 0.29 -11.26 27.15
C GLN A 279 0.73 -9.93 26.54
N GLY A 280 0.08 -9.54 25.44
CA GLY A 280 0.13 -8.19 24.88
C GLY A 280 -1.23 -7.49 25.05
N ILE A 281 -1.40 -6.34 24.39
CA ILE A 281 -2.66 -5.58 24.41
C ILE A 281 -3.43 -5.87 23.13
N ILE A 282 -4.64 -6.41 23.28
CA ILE A 282 -5.52 -6.79 22.17
C ILE A 282 -6.66 -5.78 22.06
N GLY A 283 -6.92 -5.30 20.84
CA GLY A 283 -8.08 -4.48 20.51
C GLY A 283 -8.98 -5.21 19.50
N LEU A 284 -10.24 -5.45 19.86
CA LEU A 284 -11.26 -6.03 18.98
C LEU A 284 -12.40 -5.02 18.84
N ASN A 285 -12.56 -4.43 17.65
CA ASN A 285 -13.61 -3.47 17.36
C ASN A 285 -14.36 -3.92 16.09
N GLU A 286 -15.35 -4.79 16.29
CA GLU A 286 -16.18 -5.33 15.21
C GLU A 286 -16.95 -4.23 14.46
N GLN A 287 -17.43 -3.20 15.18
CA GLN A 287 -18.21 -2.11 14.60
C GLN A 287 -17.40 -1.32 13.56
N GLN A 288 -16.11 -1.08 13.84
CA GLN A 288 -15.22 -0.37 12.93
C GLN A 288 -14.40 -1.31 12.03
N GLY A 289 -14.53 -2.62 12.21
CA GLY A 289 -13.73 -3.62 11.49
C GLY A 289 -12.26 -3.61 11.85
N ILE A 290 -11.87 -3.05 13.00
CA ILE A 290 -10.46 -2.92 13.44
C ILE A 290 -10.12 -4.03 14.43
N MET A 291 -9.10 -4.82 14.11
CA MET A 291 -8.47 -5.77 15.01
C MET A 291 -7.00 -5.42 15.18
N SER A 292 -6.53 -5.21 16.40
CA SER A 292 -5.18 -4.75 16.70
C SER A 292 -4.52 -5.59 17.79
N TYR A 293 -3.20 -5.72 17.69
CA TYR A 293 -2.36 -6.38 18.68
C TYR A 293 -1.08 -5.58 18.89
N TRP A 294 -0.88 -5.07 20.11
CA TRP A 294 0.41 -4.61 20.58
C TRP A 294 1.06 -5.79 21.30
N GLU A 295 2.11 -6.36 20.72
CA GLU A 295 2.76 -7.55 21.26
C GLU A 295 3.31 -7.30 22.69
N PRO A 296 3.60 -8.36 23.46
CA PRO A 296 4.47 -8.22 24.62
C PRO A 296 5.82 -7.62 24.21
N THR A 297 6.38 -6.77 25.06
CA THR A 297 7.74 -6.25 24.88
C THR A 297 8.76 -7.35 25.14
N PHE A 298 9.71 -7.51 24.23
CA PHE A 298 10.89 -8.34 24.39
C PHE A 298 12.10 -7.47 24.72
N ASP A 299 12.93 -7.89 25.68
CA ASP A 299 14.00 -7.05 26.23
C ASP A 299 14.98 -6.53 25.16
N LYS A 300 15.32 -7.36 24.17
CA LYS A 300 16.25 -7.01 23.10
C LYS A 300 15.55 -6.46 21.87
N GLU A 301 14.43 -7.05 21.47
CA GLU A 301 13.78 -6.76 20.20
C GLU A 301 12.80 -5.57 20.30
N GLY A 302 12.30 -5.25 21.50
CA GLY A 302 11.25 -4.23 21.68
C GLY A 302 9.86 -4.80 21.43
N THR A 303 8.97 -3.99 20.87
CA THR A 303 7.54 -4.29 20.74
C THR A 303 7.04 -4.05 19.32
N THR A 304 6.52 -5.10 18.69
CA THR A 304 5.83 -5.00 17.39
C THR A 304 4.34 -4.81 17.62
N ALA A 305 3.74 -3.93 16.83
CA ALA A 305 2.30 -3.80 16.72
C ALA A 305 1.86 -4.38 15.38
N VAL A 306 0.71 -5.06 15.34
CA VAL A 306 0.10 -5.58 14.12
C VAL A 306 -1.39 -5.23 14.12
N ALA A 307 -1.98 -5.01 12.95
CA ALA A 307 -3.41 -4.77 12.84
C ALA A 307 -4.00 -5.25 11.52
N ILE A 308 -5.32 -5.38 11.54
CA ILE A 308 -6.19 -5.62 10.40
C ILE A 308 -7.34 -4.62 10.46
N ILE A 309 -7.67 -4.02 9.31
CA ILE A 309 -8.87 -3.19 9.13
C ILE A 309 -9.66 -3.76 7.95
N LEU A 310 -10.86 -4.26 8.19
CA LEU A 310 -11.75 -4.74 7.12
C LEU A 310 -12.43 -3.55 6.42
N SER A 311 -12.55 -3.61 5.09
CA SER A 311 -13.41 -2.65 4.35
C SER A 311 -14.87 -3.12 4.26
N THR A 312 -15.16 -4.33 4.72
CA THR A 312 -16.50 -4.91 4.86
C THR A 312 -16.84 -5.05 6.34
N PRO A 313 -18.13 -5.13 6.71
CA PRO A 313 -18.51 -5.40 8.09
C PRO A 313 -17.86 -6.69 8.61
N ALA A 314 -17.31 -6.62 9.82
CA ALA A 314 -16.89 -7.80 10.56
C ALA A 314 -18.13 -8.53 11.06
N GLU A 315 -18.20 -9.84 10.83
CA GLU A 315 -19.26 -10.68 11.38
C GLU A 315 -18.97 -11.04 12.85
N LYS A 316 -17.69 -11.30 13.14
CA LYS A 316 -17.23 -11.72 14.46
C LYS A 316 -15.71 -11.51 14.58
N MET A 317 -15.25 -11.10 15.75
CA MET A 317 -13.85 -11.14 16.16
C MET A 317 -13.67 -12.01 17.40
N TRP A 318 -12.59 -12.78 17.46
CA TRP A 318 -12.27 -13.58 18.65
C TRP A 318 -10.77 -13.85 18.75
N VAL A 319 -10.35 -14.32 19.92
CA VAL A 319 -9.00 -14.80 20.18
C VAL A 319 -9.09 -16.29 20.43
N ASP A 320 -8.36 -17.08 19.65
CA ASP A 320 -8.17 -18.49 19.94
C ASP A 320 -6.82 -18.74 20.64
N LYS A 321 -6.37 -19.99 20.67
CA LYS A 321 -5.11 -20.36 21.32
C LYS A 321 -3.89 -19.74 20.62
N GLU A 322 -3.93 -19.62 19.30
CA GLU A 322 -2.79 -19.28 18.45
C GLU A 322 -2.89 -17.89 17.85
N GLN A 323 -4.09 -17.34 17.67
CA GLN A 323 -4.34 -16.19 16.81
C GLN A 323 -5.51 -15.33 17.29
N LEU A 324 -5.47 -14.06 16.93
CA LEU A 324 -6.63 -13.18 16.88
C LEU A 324 -7.24 -13.30 15.49
N LEU A 325 -8.56 -13.40 15.39
CA LEU A 325 -9.27 -13.64 14.13
C LEU A 325 -10.41 -12.65 13.95
N THR A 326 -10.55 -12.15 12.73
CA THR A 326 -11.71 -11.38 12.28
C THR A 326 -12.37 -12.08 11.10
N GLN A 327 -13.65 -12.38 11.22
CA GLN A 327 -14.45 -13.08 10.22
C GLN A 327 -15.28 -12.11 9.38
N THR A 328 -15.37 -12.43 8.09
CA THR A 328 -16.30 -11.82 7.14
C THR A 328 -16.61 -12.86 6.06
N SER A 329 -17.30 -12.47 4.99
CA SER A 329 -17.70 -13.38 3.91
C SER A 329 -17.26 -12.87 2.54
N VAL A 330 -16.94 -13.81 1.65
CA VAL A 330 -16.61 -13.53 0.24
C VAL A 330 -17.60 -14.19 -0.70
N ARG A 331 -17.75 -13.63 -1.89
CA ARG A 331 -18.49 -14.23 -3.00
C ARG A 331 -17.51 -14.70 -4.07
N ASN A 332 -17.93 -15.72 -4.82
CA ASN A 332 -17.11 -16.30 -5.88
C ASN A 332 -16.69 -15.24 -6.91
N ASN A 333 -15.39 -15.12 -7.16
CA ASN A 333 -14.79 -14.16 -8.10
C ASN A 333 -15.06 -12.67 -7.80
N GLU A 334 -15.51 -12.34 -6.60
CA GLU A 334 -15.65 -10.95 -6.16
C GLU A 334 -14.46 -10.55 -5.26
N PRO A 335 -13.87 -9.37 -5.45
CA PRO A 335 -12.77 -8.91 -4.62
C PRO A 335 -13.25 -8.53 -3.22
N ILE A 336 -12.52 -8.98 -2.21
CA ILE A 336 -12.58 -8.42 -0.86
C ILE A 336 -11.33 -7.61 -0.58
N VAL A 337 -11.50 -6.41 -0.01
CA VAL A 337 -10.40 -5.52 0.34
C VAL A 337 -10.30 -5.43 1.86
N TYR A 338 -9.09 -5.44 2.36
CA TYR A 338 -8.79 -5.15 3.74
C TYR A 338 -7.38 -4.58 3.83
N TYR A 339 -7.03 -4.09 5.01
CA TYR A 339 -5.73 -3.50 5.27
C TYR A 339 -5.05 -4.27 6.39
N SER A 340 -3.76 -4.50 6.26
CA SER A 340 -2.98 -5.09 7.33
C SER A 340 -1.54 -4.63 7.28
N GLY A 341 -0.91 -4.54 8.44
CA GLY A 341 0.47 -4.15 8.56
C GLY A 341 0.88 -4.01 10.00
N ALA A 342 1.99 -3.31 10.23
CA ALA A 342 2.68 -3.35 11.50
C ALA A 342 3.43 -2.06 11.80
N ALA A 343 3.81 -1.89 13.07
CA ALA A 343 4.70 -0.85 13.54
C ALA A 343 5.68 -1.42 14.57
N TRP A 344 6.76 -0.69 14.86
CA TRP A 344 7.75 -1.11 15.86
C TRP A 344 8.12 0.05 16.78
N ASP A 345 8.13 -0.19 18.08
CA ASP A 345 8.42 0.84 19.08
C ASP A 345 9.80 1.48 18.90
N LYS A 346 10.82 0.71 18.52
CA LYS A 346 12.17 1.22 18.28
C LYS A 346 12.35 1.96 16.95
N GLU A 347 11.30 2.10 16.13
CA GLU A 347 11.29 3.04 15.00
C GLU A 347 11.13 4.49 15.51
N GLY A 348 10.35 4.68 16.57
CA GLY A 348 10.24 5.94 17.30
C GLY A 348 8.98 6.78 17.05
N GLN A 349 8.19 6.54 15.99
CA GLN A 349 6.94 7.30 15.75
C GLN A 349 5.74 6.71 16.51
N ILE A 350 5.67 5.38 16.59
CA ILE A 350 4.61 4.66 17.31
C ILE A 350 5.28 3.78 18.36
N THR A 351 5.27 4.25 19.61
CA THR A 351 6.06 3.70 20.72
C THR A 351 5.21 3.01 21.78
N ASN A 352 3.89 3.05 21.66
CA ASN A 352 2.97 2.40 22.59
C ASN A 352 1.62 2.06 21.92
N SER A 353 0.84 1.20 22.59
CA SER A 353 -0.46 0.72 22.11
C SER A 353 -1.47 1.84 21.86
N LYS A 354 -1.44 2.93 22.64
CA LYS A 354 -2.34 4.07 22.42
C LYS A 354 -2.03 4.78 21.10
N GLN A 355 -0.76 5.07 20.84
CA GLN A 355 -0.33 5.66 19.57
C GLN A 355 -0.64 4.75 18.39
N TRP A 356 -0.54 3.42 18.57
CA TRP A 356 -0.95 2.47 17.55
C TRP A 356 -2.44 2.56 17.26
N GLN A 357 -3.28 2.55 18.31
CA GLN A 357 -4.72 2.71 18.14
C GLN A 357 -5.09 4.05 17.51
N ASP A 358 -4.46 5.15 17.92
CA ASP A 358 -4.68 6.48 17.33
C ASP A 358 -4.35 6.48 15.81
N TYR A 359 -3.28 5.78 15.41
CA TYR A 359 -2.93 5.60 13.99
C TYR A 359 -4.00 4.80 13.24
N LEU A 360 -4.48 3.68 13.81
CA LEU A 360 -5.51 2.85 13.19
C LEU A 360 -6.85 3.57 13.05
N ASP A 361 -7.26 4.31 14.08
CA ASP A 361 -8.48 5.10 14.06
C ASP A 361 -8.38 6.19 13.00
N HIS A 362 -7.23 6.88 12.92
CA HIS A 362 -6.96 7.86 11.88
C HIS A 362 -7.04 7.23 10.49
N PHE A 363 -6.32 6.12 10.24
CA PHE A 363 -6.31 5.43 8.96
C PHE A 363 -7.70 4.91 8.57
N ASN A 364 -8.49 4.42 9.52
CA ASN A 364 -9.86 4.01 9.25
C ASN A 364 -10.73 5.21 8.84
N GLN A 365 -10.61 6.35 9.53
CA GLN A 365 -11.27 7.59 9.09
C GLN A 365 -10.80 8.03 7.70
N GLU A 366 -9.54 7.73 7.34
CA GLU A 366 -9.03 8.01 6.01
C GLU A 366 -9.72 7.23 4.90
N ILE A 367 -9.96 5.94 5.15
CA ILE A 367 -10.70 5.03 4.25
C ILE A 367 -12.16 5.50 4.11
N GLN A 368 -12.82 5.82 5.22
CA GLN A 368 -14.24 6.19 5.23
C GLN A 368 -14.51 7.58 4.62
N ASN A 369 -13.49 8.46 4.59
CA ASN A 369 -13.63 9.82 4.09
C ASN A 369 -12.57 10.11 3.00
N PRO A 370 -12.60 9.45 1.84
CA PRO A 370 -11.55 9.60 0.84
C PRO A 370 -11.41 11.05 0.36
N LEU A 371 -10.19 11.45 -0.01
CA LEU A 371 -9.93 12.74 -0.65
C LEU A 371 -10.66 12.82 -2.00
N ILE A 372 -11.29 13.97 -2.27
CA ILE A 372 -11.98 14.19 -3.55
C ILE A 372 -10.97 14.81 -4.52
N VAL A 373 -10.79 14.17 -5.67
CA VAL A 373 -9.85 14.62 -6.72
C VAL A 373 -10.65 15.11 -7.93
N ILE A 374 -10.41 16.36 -8.32
CA ILE A 374 -11.05 17.00 -9.47
C ILE A 374 -9.96 17.46 -10.43
N VAL A 375 -10.00 17.00 -11.68
CA VAL A 375 -9.08 17.41 -12.74
C VAL A 375 -9.81 18.36 -13.70
N LYS A 376 -9.17 19.48 -14.02
CA LYS A 376 -9.67 20.52 -14.94
C LYS A 376 -8.66 20.81 -16.02
#